data_AF-R6N1Y9-F1
#
_entry.id   AF-R6N1Y9-F1
#
_cell.length_a   1.000
_cell.length_b   1.000
_cell.length_c   1.000
_cell.angle_alpha   90.00
_cell.angle_beta   90.00
_cell.angle_gamma   90.00
#
_symmetry.space_group_name_H-M   'P 1'
#
loop_
_entity.id
_entity.type
_entity.pdbx_description
1 polymer ?
#
loop_
_entity_poly.entity_id
_entity_poly.type
_entity_poly.pdbx_seq_one_letter_code
_entity_poly.pdbx_strand_id
1 'polypeptide(L)'
;MPVFKKDRGYIFGVQFNSKEQKAIDAEILRQCAEFNRKNELEMDSVILWVLHERFGFGEMRLRKFFDSYAVELDALEKRYEMGDEDMAWLCRYKLKEYGIDIAKWSKEAKR
;
A
#
# COMPACT_ATOMS: atom_id res chain seq x y z
N MET A 1 11.74 -28.87 13.70
CA MET A 1 11.46 -29.71 12.53
C MET A 1 9.96 -29.73 12.32
N PRO A 2 9.46 -29.37 11.12
CA PRO A 2 8.02 -29.30 10.85
C PRO A 2 7.39 -30.68 10.93
N VAL A 3 6.20 -30.75 11.54
CA VAL A 3 5.42 -31.98 11.67
C VAL A 3 4.39 -32.03 10.55
N PHE A 4 4.52 -33.01 9.66
CA PHE A 4 3.59 -33.21 8.54
C PHE A 4 2.42 -34.09 8.97
N LYS A 5 1.20 -33.57 8.89
CA LYS A 5 -0.02 -34.35 9.09
C LYS A 5 -0.30 -35.14 7.82
N LYS A 6 -0.36 -36.46 7.95
CA LYS A 6 -0.56 -37.40 6.85
C LYS A 6 -1.82 -38.23 7.08
N ASP A 7 -2.61 -38.42 6.01
CA ASP A 7 -3.69 -39.40 5.96
C ASP A 7 -3.55 -40.23 4.68
N ARG A 8 -3.62 -41.55 4.80
CA ARG A 8 -3.45 -42.51 3.69
C ARG A 8 -2.24 -42.23 2.77
N GLY A 9 -1.13 -41.74 3.34
CA GLY A 9 0.09 -41.39 2.59
C GLY A 9 0.13 -39.98 1.99
N TYR A 10 -0.98 -39.24 2.02
CA TYR A 10 -1.07 -37.86 1.54
C TYR A 10 -0.84 -36.86 2.67
N ILE A 11 -0.01 -35.84 2.40
CA ILE A 11 0.20 -34.72 3.32
C ILE A 11 -0.93 -33.71 3.11
N PHE A 12 -1.69 -33.41 4.16
CA PHE A 12 -2.79 -32.44 4.10
C PHE A 12 -2.58 -31.23 5.03
N GLY A 13 -1.54 -31.26 5.85
CA GLY A 13 -1.20 -30.13 6.72
C GLY A 13 0.22 -30.19 7.25
N VAL A 14 0.75 -29.03 7.60
CA VAL A 14 2.04 -28.86 8.27
C VAL A 14 1.82 -28.09 9.56
N GLN A 15 2.47 -28.55 10.63
CA GLN A 15 2.56 -27.83 11.89
C GLN A 15 4.02 -27.45 12.12
N PHE A 16 4.29 -26.15 12.08
CA PHE A 16 5.58 -25.57 12.40
C PHE A 16 5.75 -25.44 13.91
N ASN A 17 7.00 -25.51 14.40
CA ASN A 17 7.27 -25.08 15.77
C ASN A 17 7.33 -23.54 15.86
N SER A 18 7.31 -22.99 17.07
CA SER A 18 7.26 -21.54 17.27
C SER A 18 8.44 -20.76 16.66
N LYS A 19 9.62 -21.37 16.51
CA LYS A 19 10.77 -20.72 15.86
C LYS A 19 10.61 -20.70 14.33
N GLU A 20 10.14 -21.80 13.75
CA GLU A 20 9.84 -21.92 12.32
C GLU A 20 8.69 -20.98 11.93
N GLN A 21 7.61 -20.93 12.72
CA GLN A 21 6.49 -20.02 12.48
C GLN A 21 6.96 -18.55 12.51
N LYS A 22 7.75 -18.14 13.51
CA LYS A 22 8.31 -16.78 13.56
C LYS A 22 9.19 -16.44 12.37
N ALA A 23 9.99 -17.38 11.88
CA ALA A 23 10.83 -17.17 10.71
C ALA A 23 10.00 -16.99 9.43
N ILE A 24 8.92 -17.77 9.29
CA ILE A 24 7.95 -17.63 8.19
C ILE A 24 7.23 -16.28 8.28
N ASP A 25 6.72 -15.92 9.46
CA ASP A 25 6.01 -14.65 9.66
C ASP A 25 6.95 -13.46 9.34
N ALA A 26 8.21 -13.52 9.74
CA ALA A 26 9.21 -12.50 9.43
C ALA A 26 9.49 -12.39 7.93
N GLU A 27 9.59 -13.51 7.22
CA GLU A 27 9.81 -13.52 5.77
C GLU A 27 8.57 -13.03 5.00
N ILE A 28 7.36 -13.39 5.44
CA ILE A 28 6.10 -12.84 4.88
C ILE A 28 6.08 -11.32 5.04
N LEU A 29 6.36 -10.81 6.24
CA LEU A 29 6.41 -9.36 6.47
C LEU A 29 7.47 -8.67 5.62
N ARG A 30 8.64 -9.30 5.45
CA ARG A 30 9.71 -8.80 4.57
C ARG A 30 9.23 -8.70 3.11
N GLN A 31 8.58 -9.74 2.60
CA GLN A 31 8.05 -9.76 1.24
C GLN A 31 6.91 -8.76 1.05
N CYS A 32 6.01 -8.61 2.03
CA CYS A 32 4.97 -7.58 2.02
C CYS A 32 5.59 -6.17 1.99
N ALA A 33 6.63 -5.91 2.79
CA ALA A 33 7.32 -4.62 2.79
C ALA A 33 8.04 -4.34 1.47
N GLU A 34 8.67 -5.34 0.87
CA GLU A 34 9.32 -5.22 -0.44
C GLU A 34 8.30 -4.97 -1.56
N PHE A 35 7.16 -5.67 -1.51
CA PHE A 35 6.04 -5.48 -2.41
C PHE A 35 5.43 -4.08 -2.29
N ASN A 36 5.22 -3.59 -1.06
CA ASN A 36 4.71 -2.23 -0.82
C ASN A 36 5.63 -1.16 -1.41
N ARG A 37 6.95 -1.24 -1.16
CA ARG A 37 7.92 -0.28 -1.72
C ARG A 37 7.93 -0.28 -3.25
N LYS A 38 7.83 -1.46 -3.88
CA LYS A 38 7.75 -1.55 -5.34
C LYS A 38 6.45 -0.93 -5.83
N ASN A 39 5.33 -1.19 -5.14
CA ASN A 39 4.03 -0.66 -5.50
C ASN A 39 3.95 0.87 -5.33
N GLU A 40 4.61 1.44 -4.33
CA GLU A 40 4.73 2.89 -4.13
C GLU A 40 5.42 3.56 -5.32
N LEU A 41 6.60 3.07 -5.73
CA LEU A 41 7.34 3.62 -6.86
C LEU A 41 6.56 3.54 -8.18
N GLU A 42 5.87 2.42 -8.43
CA GLU A 42 5.03 2.23 -9.62
C GLU A 42 3.85 3.23 -9.61
N MET A 43 3.17 3.40 -8.48
CA MET A 43 2.06 4.34 -8.33
C MET A 43 2.52 5.79 -8.52
N ASP A 44 3.64 6.19 -7.90
CA ASP A 44 4.21 7.52 -8.05
C ASP A 44 4.57 7.79 -9.51
N SER A 45 5.16 6.81 -10.19
CA SER A 45 5.53 6.92 -11.61
C SER A 45 4.30 7.18 -12.49
N VAL A 46 3.19 6.45 -12.27
CA VAL A 46 1.94 6.64 -13.02
C VAL A 46 1.33 8.01 -12.76
N ILE A 47 1.29 8.45 -11.49
CA ILE A 47 0.74 9.76 -11.12
C ILE A 47 1.56 10.90 -11.74
N LEU A 48 2.89 10.85 -11.61
CA LEU A 48 3.78 11.86 -12.17
C LEU A 48 3.71 11.91 -13.70
N TRP A 49 3.57 10.76 -14.38
CA TRP A 49 3.38 10.71 -15.82
C TRP A 49 2.06 11.38 -16.25
N VAL A 50 0.95 11.10 -15.56
CA VAL A 50 -0.33 11.75 -15.86
C VAL A 50 -0.27 13.26 -15.62
N LEU A 51 0.42 13.70 -14.55
CA LEU A 51 0.65 15.12 -14.28
C LEU A 51 1.47 15.80 -15.38
N HIS A 52 2.48 15.11 -15.91
CA HIS A 52 3.27 15.59 -17.04
C HIS A 52 2.41 15.73 -18.30
N GLU A 53 1.75 14.64 -18.72
CA GLU A 53 1.05 14.56 -20.01
C GLU A 53 -0.23 15.41 -20.05
N ARG A 54 -1.03 15.40 -18.98
CA ARG A 54 -2.35 16.07 -18.96
C ARG A 54 -2.27 17.51 -18.49
N PHE A 55 -1.31 17.84 -17.63
CA PHE A 55 -1.23 19.16 -17.01
C PHE A 55 0.06 19.91 -17.36
N GLY A 56 0.95 19.33 -18.16
CA GLY A 56 2.17 19.98 -18.65
C GLY A 56 3.20 20.23 -17.56
N PHE A 57 3.21 19.41 -16.50
CA PHE A 57 4.17 19.61 -15.41
C PHE A 57 5.57 19.24 -15.86
N GLY A 58 6.48 20.20 -15.90
CA GLY A 58 7.92 19.95 -16.07
C GLY A 58 8.57 19.41 -14.79
N GLU A 59 9.83 19.00 -14.90
CA GLU A 59 10.60 18.37 -13.82
C GLU A 59 10.51 19.10 -12.48
N MET A 60 10.71 20.42 -12.45
CA MET A 60 10.64 21.21 -11.21
C MET A 60 9.28 21.12 -10.51
N ARG A 61 8.18 21.10 -11.28
CA ARG A 61 6.82 21.01 -10.71
C ARG A 61 6.51 19.60 -10.24
N LEU A 62 6.95 18.59 -10.99
CA LEU A 62 6.84 17.19 -10.60
C LEU A 62 7.64 16.91 -9.32
N ARG A 63 8.87 17.43 -9.23
CA ARG A 63 9.70 17.28 -8.04
C ARG A 63 9.07 17.92 -6.82
N LYS A 64 8.53 19.14 -6.97
CA LYS A 64 7.81 19.82 -5.89
C LYS A 64 6.58 19.04 -5.44
N PHE A 65 5.82 18.44 -6.37
CA PHE A 65 4.69 17.58 -6.03
C PHE A 65 5.16 16.34 -5.25
N PHE A 66 6.18 15.63 -5.77
CA PHE A 66 6.76 14.44 -5.13
C PHE A 66 7.27 14.72 -3.71
N ASP A 67 8.07 15.79 -3.53
CA ASP A 67 8.60 16.16 -2.22
C ASP A 67 7.46 16.58 -1.26
N SER A 68 6.43 17.27 -1.76
CA SER A 68 5.27 17.67 -0.93
C SER A 68 4.39 16.49 -0.54
N TYR A 69 4.22 15.51 -1.44
CA TYR A 69 3.33 14.37 -1.24
C TYR A 69 3.75 13.54 -0.03
N ALA A 70 5.05 13.24 0.09
CA ALA A 70 5.60 12.51 1.22
C ALA A 70 5.44 13.27 2.55
N VAL A 71 5.69 14.59 2.55
CA VAL A 71 5.59 15.42 3.77
C VAL A 71 4.14 15.57 4.23
N GLU A 72 3.20 15.79 3.32
CA GLU A 72 1.79 15.93 3.65
C GLU A 72 1.19 14.63 4.18
N LEU A 73 1.60 13.47 3.64
CA LEU A 73 1.18 12.17 4.16
C LEU A 73 1.75 11.90 5.56
N ASP A 74 3.05 12.12 5.79
CA ASP A 74 3.68 11.99 7.11
C ASP A 74 3.06 12.96 8.15
N ALA A 75 2.72 14.18 7.74
CA ALA A 75 2.02 15.14 8.59
C ALA A 75 0.59 14.68 8.94
N LEU A 76 -0.11 14.05 7.99
CA LEU A 76 -1.46 13.53 8.21
C LEU A 76 -1.42 12.31 9.15
N GLU A 77 -0.47 11.39 8.96
CA GLU A 77 -0.24 10.24 9.84
C GLU A 77 0.02 10.70 11.29
N LYS A 78 0.99 11.61 11.50
CA LYS A 78 1.33 12.15 12.81
C LYS A 78 0.18 12.90 13.48
N ARG A 79 -0.60 13.65 12.71
CA ARG A 79 -1.71 14.46 13.24
C ARG A 79 -2.88 13.60 13.73
N TYR A 80 -3.06 12.42 13.16
CA TYR A 80 -4.17 11.53 13.47
C TYR A 80 -3.76 10.26 14.24
N GLU A 81 -2.48 10.14 14.64
CA GLU A 81 -1.92 9.01 15.40
C GLU A 81 -2.33 7.63 14.84
N MET A 82 -2.42 7.52 13.51
CA MET A 82 -2.82 6.28 12.82
C MET A 82 -1.60 5.54 12.26
N GLY A 83 -1.69 4.22 12.17
CA GLY A 83 -0.68 3.40 11.50
C GLY A 83 -0.82 3.42 9.98
N ASP A 84 0.24 3.00 9.28
CA ASP A 84 0.35 2.95 7.81
C ASP A 84 -0.90 2.33 7.10
N GLU A 85 -1.58 1.37 7.73
CA GLU A 85 -2.75 0.69 7.16
C GLU A 85 -3.97 1.59 6.95
N ASP A 86 -4.09 2.71 7.70
CA ASP A 86 -5.27 3.56 7.67
C ASP A 86 -5.10 4.82 6.80
N MET A 87 -3.90 5.04 6.23
CA MET A 87 -3.56 6.26 5.49
C MET A 87 -4.45 6.46 4.26
N ALA A 88 -4.64 5.42 3.45
CA ALA A 88 -5.49 5.46 2.26
C ALA A 88 -6.97 5.73 2.60
N TRP A 89 -7.45 5.20 3.73
CA TRP A 89 -8.79 5.46 4.23
C TRP A 89 -8.95 6.92 4.67
N LEU A 90 -7.97 7.45 5.41
CA LEU A 90 -7.99 8.83 5.88
C LEU A 90 -7.97 9.84 4.73
N CYS A 91 -7.12 9.62 3.71
CA CYS A 91 -7.13 10.46 2.50
C CYS A 91 -8.51 10.45 1.83
N ARG A 92 -9.14 9.28 1.70
CA ARG A 92 -10.50 9.18 1.14
C ARG A 92 -11.55 9.87 2.02
N TYR A 93 -11.42 9.77 3.34
CA TYR A 93 -12.30 10.45 4.30
C TYR A 93 -12.17 11.98 4.17
N LYS A 94 -10.94 12.50 4.12
CA LYS A 94 -10.68 13.94 3.92
C LYS A 94 -11.19 14.45 2.58
N LEU A 95 -11.00 13.71 1.50
CA LEU A 95 -11.56 14.08 0.20
C LEU A 95 -13.10 14.17 0.24
N LYS A 96 -13.76 13.28 1.00
CA LYS A 96 -15.21 13.37 1.20
C LYS A 96 -15.64 14.62 1.97
N GLU A 97 -14.86 15.10 2.93
CA GLU A 97 -15.15 16.38 3.62
C GLU A 97 -15.18 17.56 2.63
N TYR A 98 -14.40 17.49 1.55
CA TYR A 98 -14.43 18.47 0.45
C TYR A 98 -15.49 18.15 -0.64
N GLY A 99 -16.34 17.14 -0.43
CA GLY A 99 -17.37 16.72 -1.39
C GLY A 99 -16.86 15.82 -2.52
N ILE A 100 -15.61 15.35 -2.45
CA ILE A 100 -14.99 14.48 -3.46
C ILE A 100 -15.13 13.02 -3.02
N ASP A 101 -16.01 12.25 -3.68
CA ASP A 101 -16.17 10.80 -3.40
C ASP A 101 -15.51 9.94 -4.48
N ILE A 102 -14.26 9.58 -4.24
CA ILE A 102 -13.45 8.73 -5.13
C ILE A 102 -14.09 7.36 -5.38
N ALA A 103 -14.80 6.78 -4.40
CA ALA A 103 -15.42 5.47 -4.61
C ALA A 103 -16.68 5.54 -5.44
N LYS A 104 -17.39 6.66 -5.41
CA LYS A 104 -18.48 6.92 -6.35
C LYS A 104 -17.92 6.99 -7.77
N TRP A 105 -16.89 7.79 -8.01
CA TRP A 105 -16.23 7.91 -9.31
C TRP A 105 -15.66 6.58 -9.82
N SER A 106 -15.08 5.76 -8.94
CA SER A 106 -14.57 4.42 -9.30
C SER A 106 -15.69 3.46 -9.76
N LYS A 107 -16.89 3.55 -9.17
CA LYS A 107 -18.05 2.76 -9.62
C LYS A 107 -18.62 3.25 -10.95
N GLU A 108 -18.57 4.55 -11.19
CA GLU A 108 -19.03 5.17 -12.44
C GLU A 108 -18.08 4.87 -13.61
N ALA A 109 -16.77 4.88 -13.40
CA ALA A 109 -15.76 4.61 -14.42
C ALA A 109 -15.65 3.13 -14.84
N LYS A 110 -16.24 2.20 -14.08
CA LYS A 110 -16.28 0.76 -14.41
C LYS A 110 -17.51 0.36 -15.24
N ARG A 111 -18.30 1.33 -15.72
CA ARG A 111 -19.37 1.13 -16.72
C ARG A 111 -18.87 1.48 -18.11
#